data_AF-A0A0P9EP66-F1
#
_entry.id   AF-A0A0P9EP66-F1
#
_cell.length_a   1.000
_cell.length_b   1.000
_cell.length_c   1.000
_cell.angle_alpha   90.00
_cell.angle_beta   90.00
_cell.angle_gamma   90.00
#
_symmetry.space_group_name_H-M   'P 1'
#
loop_
_entity.id
_entity.type
_entity.pdbx_description
1 polymer ?
#
loop_
_entity_poly.entity_id
_entity_poly.type
_entity_poly.pdbx_seq_one_letter_code
_entity_poly.pdbx_strand_id
1 'polypeptide(L)'
;MPRPLNPDGRRIRTIIISAPFLVASSLLLYKRLYLGEEQRHLPPRPPHMATAVPAQQQRELKGDLEGVPADIARRIRDAEDESRR
;
A
#
# COMPACT_ATOMS: atom_id res chain seq x y z
N MET A 1 -6.84 -1.51 29.31
CA MET A 1 -5.44 -1.08 29.09
C MET A 1 -4.59 -2.33 28.82
N PRO A 2 -3.79 -2.39 27.75
CA PRO A 2 -2.96 -3.57 27.46
C PRO A 2 -1.90 -3.75 28.57
N ARG A 3 -1.83 -4.95 29.15
CA ARG A 3 -0.84 -5.30 30.17
C ARG A 3 0.55 -5.36 29.50
N PRO A 4 1.58 -4.68 30.01
CA PRO A 4 2.93 -4.80 29.46
C PRO A 4 3.41 -6.25 29.61
N LEU A 5 3.78 -6.87 28.49
CA LEU A 5 4.29 -8.23 28.43
C LEU A 5 5.72 -8.31 29.02
N ASN A 6 6.01 -9.39 29.74
CA ASN A 6 7.37 -9.77 30.15
C ASN A 6 8.29 -9.82 28.91
N PRO A 7 9.58 -9.40 28.96
CA PRO A 7 10.55 -9.55 27.86
C PRO A 7 10.48 -10.88 27.10
N ASP A 8 10.31 -12.00 27.79
CA ASP A 8 10.18 -13.32 27.14
C ASP A 8 8.89 -13.45 26.32
N GLY A 9 7.77 -12.91 26.84
CA GLY A 9 6.50 -12.87 26.13
C GLY A 9 6.56 -12.04 24.84
N ARG A 10 7.36 -10.97 24.82
CA ARG A 10 7.61 -10.20 23.58
C ARG A 10 8.36 -11.02 22.54
N ARG A 11 9.39 -11.76 22.95
CA ARG A 11 10.17 -12.63 22.05
C ARG A 11 9.31 -13.75 21.48
N ILE A 12 8.54 -14.43 22.32
CA ILE A 12 7.61 -15.49 21.90
C ILE A 12 6.59 -14.94 20.91
N ARG A 13 6.01 -13.75 21.18
CA ARG A 13 5.10 -13.10 20.24
C ARG A 13 5.75 -12.82 18.89
N THR A 14 7.00 -12.34 18.89
CA THR A 14 7.74 -12.13 17.64
C THR A 14 7.92 -13.43 16.88
N ILE A 15 8.33 -14.52 17.55
CA ILE A 15 8.52 -15.84 16.93
C ILE A 15 7.18 -16.35 16.36
N ILE A 16 6.09 -16.26 17.10
CA ILE A 16 4.76 -16.70 16.64
C ILE A 16 4.34 -15.94 15.37
N ILE A 17 4.66 -14.64 15.29
CA ILE A 17 4.30 -13.82 14.13
C ILE A 17 5.26 -14.08 12.97
N SER A 18 6.58 -14.18 13.19
CA SER A 18 7.57 -14.27 12.12
C SER A 18 7.80 -15.68 11.59
N ALA A 19 7.70 -16.70 12.44
CA ALA A 19 7.89 -18.10 12.06
C ALA A 19 7.02 -18.54 10.87
N PRO A 20 5.70 -18.24 10.78
CA PRO A 20 4.90 -18.68 9.63
C PRO A 20 5.36 -18.04 8.31
N PHE A 21 5.81 -16.78 8.31
CA PHE A 21 6.36 -16.15 7.11
C PHE A 21 7.69 -16.80 6.70
N LEU A 22 8.52 -17.14 7.67
CA LEU A 22 9.80 -17.80 7.40
C LEU A 22 9.60 -19.21 6.82
N VAL A 23 8.64 -19.98 7.38
CA VAL A 23 8.28 -21.30 6.86
C VAL A 23 7.68 -21.20 5.46
N ALA A 24 6.73 -20.28 5.24
CA ALA A 24 6.07 -20.11 3.95
C ALA A 24 7.06 -19.69 2.84
N SER A 25 7.96 -18.73 3.14
CA SER A 25 8.99 -18.30 2.19
C SER A 25 10.00 -19.41 1.90
N SER A 26 10.45 -20.14 2.93
CA SER A 26 11.36 -21.28 2.75
C SER A 26 10.74 -22.37 1.87
N LEU A 27 9.46 -22.72 2.09
CA LEU A 27 8.75 -23.68 1.25
C LEU A 27 8.56 -23.18 -0.19
N LEU A 28 8.25 -21.90 -0.37
CA LEU A 28 8.11 -21.31 -1.70
C LEU A 28 9.43 -21.37 -2.46
N LEU A 29 10.55 -21.01 -1.81
CA LEU A 29 11.88 -21.08 -2.40
C LEU A 29 12.26 -22.52 -2.71
N TYR A 30 11.97 -23.48 -1.83
CA TYR A 30 12.20 -24.90 -2.10
C TYR A 30 11.46 -25.36 -3.37
N LYS A 31 10.17 -25.01 -3.49
CA LYS A 31 9.38 -25.32 -4.67
C LYS A 31 9.91 -24.67 -5.96
N ARG A 32 10.35 -23.41 -5.90
CA ARG A 32 10.84 -22.70 -7.08
C ARG A 32 12.27 -23.06 -7.47
N LEU A 33 13.19 -23.07 -6.51
CA LEU A 33 14.62 -23.24 -6.77
C LEU A 33 15.02 -24.71 -6.91
N TYR A 34 14.40 -25.60 -6.14
CA TYR A 34 14.76 -27.02 -6.13
C TYR A 34 13.84 -27.86 -7.00
N LEU A 35 12.52 -27.65 -6.90
CA LEU A 35 11.54 -28.42 -7.69
C LEU A 35 11.24 -27.80 -9.06
N GLY A 36 11.67 -26.56 -9.31
CA GLY A 36 11.43 -25.87 -10.59
C GLY A 36 9.95 -25.56 -10.86
N GLU A 37 9.10 -25.54 -9.84
CA GLU A 37 7.68 -25.17 -10.01
C GLU A 37 7.59 -23.71 -10.48
N GLU A 38 7.12 -23.47 -11.72
CA GLU A 38 6.92 -22.12 -12.24
C GLU A 38 5.82 -21.35 -11.50
N GLN A 39 5.89 -20.02 -11.56
CA GLN A 39 4.84 -19.16 -11.01
C GLN A 39 3.51 -19.45 -11.70
N ARG A 40 2.50 -19.91 -10.95
CA ARG A 40 1.14 -20.02 -11.49
C ARG A 40 0.67 -18.65 -11.96
N HIS A 41 0.41 -18.52 -13.25
CA HIS A 41 -0.22 -17.34 -13.82
C HIS A 41 -1.67 -17.27 -13.33
N LEU A 42 -2.07 -16.10 -12.84
CA LEU A 42 -3.48 -15.85 -12.58
C LEU A 42 -4.21 -15.84 -13.94
N PRO A 43 -5.41 -16.43 -14.03
CA PRO A 43 -6.21 -16.34 -15.24
C PRO A 43 -6.46 -14.86 -15.58
N PRO A 44 -6.56 -14.51 -16.87
CA PRO A 44 -6.92 -13.15 -17.29
C PRO A 44 -8.18 -12.70 -16.54
N ARG A 45 -8.12 -11.53 -15.92
CA ARG A 45 -9.28 -10.96 -15.21
C ARG A 45 -10.42 -10.82 -16.22
N PRO A 46 -11.61 -11.37 -15.94
CA PRO A 46 -12.71 -11.25 -16.88
C PRO A 46 -13.12 -9.76 -16.99
N PRO A 47 -13.50 -9.30 -18.20
CA PRO A 47 -13.68 -7.88 -18.50
C PRO A 47 -14.75 -7.18 -17.64
N HIS A 48 -15.67 -7.93 -17.04
CA HIS A 48 -16.74 -7.40 -16.18
C HIS A 48 -16.32 -7.14 -14.72
N MET A 49 -15.15 -7.60 -14.28
CA MET A 49 -14.60 -7.35 -12.93
C MET A 49 -13.43 -6.36 -12.91
N ALA A 50 -13.03 -5.85 -14.07
CA ALA A 50 -12.36 -4.57 -14.10
C ALA A 50 -13.44 -3.56 -13.75
N THR A 51 -13.50 -3.13 -12.50
CA THR A 51 -14.16 -1.87 -12.17
C THR A 51 -13.44 -0.81 -12.99
N ALA A 52 -13.94 -0.58 -14.19
CA ALA A 52 -13.65 0.60 -14.96
C ALA A 52 -14.10 1.73 -14.05
N VAL A 53 -13.15 2.37 -13.38
CA VAL A 53 -13.36 3.75 -12.93
C VAL A 53 -13.82 4.45 -14.20
N PRO A 54 -15.09 4.91 -14.28
CA PRO A 54 -15.60 5.46 -15.52
C PRO A 54 -14.65 6.58 -15.94
N ALA A 55 -14.31 6.66 -17.22
CA ALA A 55 -13.37 7.66 -17.74
C ALA A 55 -13.76 9.11 -17.34
N GLN A 56 -15.03 9.32 -16.99
CA GLN A 56 -15.54 10.55 -16.37
C GLN A 56 -14.91 10.84 -15.00
N GLN A 57 -14.80 9.86 -14.11
CA GLN A 57 -14.24 10.03 -12.77
C GLN A 57 -12.71 10.24 -12.80
N GLN A 58 -12.02 9.67 -13.80
CA GLN A 58 -10.61 10.01 -14.05
C GLN A 58 -10.42 11.42 -14.63
N ARG A 59 -11.36 11.92 -15.44
CA ARG A 59 -11.33 13.31 -15.93
C ARG A 59 -11.69 14.32 -14.83
N GLU A 60 -12.60 13.96 -13.93
CA GLU A 60 -12.99 14.78 -12.77
C GLU A 60 -11.83 14.89 -11.77
N LEU A 61 -11.17 13.78 -11.42
CA LEU A 61 -9.95 13.80 -10.61
C LEU A 61 -8.79 14.56 -11.28
N LYS A 62 -8.66 14.50 -12.61
CA LYS A 62 -7.62 15.25 -13.33
C LYS A 62 -7.97 16.75 -13.46
N GLY A 63 -9.25 17.08 -13.61
CA GLY A 63 -9.76 18.45 -13.67
C GLY A 63 -9.69 19.18 -12.31
N ASP A 64 -9.92 18.45 -11.21
CA ASP A 64 -9.75 18.97 -9.84
C ASP A 64 -8.28 19.27 -9.50
N LEU A 65 -7.32 18.69 -10.22
CA LEU A 65 -5.90 19.06 -10.13
C LEU A 65 -5.50 20.20 -11.07
N GLU A 66 -6.29 20.52 -12.09
CA GLU A 66 -5.93 21.48 -13.15
C GLU A 66 -6.44 22.91 -12.88
N GLY A 67 -7.23 23.11 -11.82
CA GLY A 67 -7.79 24.41 -11.46
C GLY A 67 -7.69 24.70 -9.97
N VAL A 68 -6.48 24.95 -9.46
CA VAL A 68 -6.36 25.60 -8.14
C VAL A 68 -7.10 26.94 -8.23
N PRO A 69 -8.19 27.14 -7.45
CA PRO A 69 -8.92 28.40 -7.49
C PRO A 69 -7.98 29.54 -7.15
N ALA A 70 -8.09 30.68 -7.84
CA ALA A 70 -7.21 31.83 -7.62
C ALA A 70 -7.14 32.26 -6.14
N ASP A 71 -8.21 32.00 -5.38
CA ASP A 71 -8.29 32.26 -3.94
C ASP A 71 -7.42 31.31 -3.11
N ILE A 72 -7.28 30.05 -3.50
CA ILE A 72 -6.37 29.09 -2.85
C ILE A 72 -4.91 29.42 -3.17
N ALA A 73 -4.63 29.80 -4.42
CA ALA A 73 -3.28 30.22 -4.83
C ALA A 73 -2.82 31.50 -4.10
N ARG A 74 -3.73 32.45 -3.85
CA ARG A 74 -3.42 33.64 -3.03
C ARG A 74 -3.14 33.28 -1.58
N ARG A 75 -3.97 32.44 -0.96
CA ARG A 75 -3.78 32.01 0.43
C ARG A 75 -2.44 31.32 0.66
N ILE A 76 -2.01 30.48 -0.29
CA ILE A 76 -0.70 29.81 -0.20
C ILE A 76 0.44 30.84 -0.25
N ARG A 77 0.34 31.84 -1.14
CA ARG A 77 1.36 32.88 -1.29
C ARG A 77 1.45 33.80 -0.07
N ASP A 78 0.30 34.24 0.45
CA ASP A 78 0.25 35.11 1.64
C ASP A 78 0.83 34.39 2.87
N ALA A 79 0.56 33.09 3.01
CA ALA A 79 1.13 32.27 4.07
C ALA A 79 2.65 32.06 3.93
N GLU A 80 3.17 31.94 2.70
CA GLU A 80 4.62 31.86 2.45
C GLU A 80 5.35 33.17 2.80
N ASP A 81 4.75 34.32 2.50
CA ASP A 81 5.32 35.64 2.84
C ASP A 81 5.33 35.89 4.35
N GLU A 82 4.29 35.46 5.07
CA GLU A 82 4.22 35.54 6.54
C GLU A 82 5.27 34.64 7.21
N SER A 83 5.57 33.49 6.62
CA SER A 83 6.57 32.55 7.12
C SER A 83 8.02 33.01 6.94
N ARG A 84 8.26 34.02 6.08
CA ARG A 84 9.59 34.55 5.75
C ARG A 84 9.96 35.83 6.50
N ARG A 85 9.05 36.39 7.30
CA ARG A 85 9.31 37.52 8.21
C ARG A 85 9.73 37.02 9.59
#